data_AF-A0A917DWU5-F1
#
_entry.id   AF-A0A917DWU5-F1
#
_cell.length_a   1.000
_cell.length_b   1.000
_cell.length_c   1.000
_cell.angle_alpha   90.00
_cell.angle_beta   90.00
_cell.angle_gamma   90.00
#
_symmetry.space_group_name_H-M   'P 1'
#
loop_
_entity.id
_entity.type
_entity.pdbx_description
1 polymer ?
#
loop_
_entity_poly.entity_id
_entity_poly.type
_entity_poly.pdbx_seq_one_letter_code
_entity_poly.pdbx_strand_id
1 'polypeptide(L)'
;MEITHAISDAVLTLTGIYVFFQYLRKLEFNTCLLWEAFVLSITAAAFFGVIRFLGYSPAKTVSEFFQHLAGTAGAFCLVYASFLLVQRKTASRNATYIVLALGFITFGIVQLTDNSKVLQIVSMVAIPLVLVIGIFGLIKGRSAVGSWLVLGVLALVLATYNKSFMPNSILDPTDVYHYLVAISLFCFGRAARHQTV
;
A
#
# COMPACT_ATOMS: atom_id res chain seq x y z
N MET A 1 -15.90 -18.65 -9.44
CA MET A 1 -15.50 -18.40 -8.04
C MET A 1 -15.45 -16.89 -7.74
N GLU A 2 -16.35 -16.09 -8.33
CA GLU A 2 -16.33 -14.62 -8.16
C GLU A 2 -16.66 -14.17 -6.72
N ILE A 3 -17.46 -14.96 -5.99
CA ILE A 3 -17.88 -14.63 -4.62
C ILE A 3 -16.71 -14.67 -3.64
N THR A 4 -15.77 -15.61 -3.78
CA THR A 4 -14.62 -15.67 -2.85
C THR A 4 -13.71 -14.46 -3.05
N HIS A 5 -13.54 -14.01 -4.29
CA HIS A 5 -12.83 -12.79 -4.62
C HIS A 5 -13.51 -11.53 -4.08
N ALA A 6 -14.84 -11.45 -4.21
CA ALA A 6 -15.61 -10.35 -3.61
C ALA A 6 -15.43 -10.30 -2.09
N ILE A 7 -15.42 -11.46 -1.42
CA ILE A 7 -15.21 -11.56 0.03
C ILE A 7 -13.79 -11.14 0.41
N SER A 8 -12.77 -11.63 -0.28
CA SER A 8 -11.37 -11.31 0.02
C SER A 8 -11.06 -9.82 -0.23
N ASP A 9 -11.62 -9.21 -1.29
CA ASP A 9 -11.57 -7.76 -1.52
C ASP A 9 -12.34 -6.98 -0.45
N ALA A 10 -13.47 -7.49 0.04
CA ALA A 10 -14.21 -6.86 1.12
C ALA A 10 -13.39 -6.84 2.42
N VAL A 11 -12.68 -7.93 2.72
CA VAL A 11 -11.74 -7.99 3.87
C VAL A 11 -10.61 -6.97 3.70
N LEU A 12 -10.02 -6.87 2.51
CA LEU A 12 -8.99 -5.87 2.22
C LEU A 12 -9.53 -4.43 2.39
N THR A 13 -10.72 -4.16 1.87
CA THR A 13 -11.42 -2.87 1.99
C THR A 13 -11.65 -2.51 3.46
N LEU A 14 -12.25 -3.43 4.23
CA LEU A 14 -12.52 -3.21 5.66
C LEU A 14 -11.23 -3.01 6.45
N THR A 15 -10.16 -3.74 6.11
CA THR A 15 -8.83 -3.57 6.74
C THR A 15 -8.26 -2.19 6.46
N GLY A 16 -8.35 -1.71 5.22
CA GLY A 16 -7.92 -0.36 4.84
C GLY A 16 -8.68 0.74 5.58
N ILE A 17 -10.01 0.63 5.64
CA ILE A 17 -10.87 1.52 6.42
C ILE A 17 -10.49 1.51 7.90
N TYR A 18 -10.31 0.32 8.48
CA TYR A 18 -9.89 0.17 9.86
C TYR A 18 -8.53 0.85 10.12
N VAL A 19 -7.54 0.61 9.25
CA VAL A 19 -6.20 1.20 9.35
C VAL A 19 -6.26 2.73 9.32
N PHE A 20 -7.07 3.30 8.43
CA PHE A 20 -7.28 4.75 8.36
C PHE A 20 -7.81 5.31 9.68
N PHE A 21 -8.95 4.80 10.17
CA PHE A 21 -9.59 5.35 11.36
C PHE A 21 -8.80 5.08 12.65
N GLN A 22 -8.19 3.90 12.75
CA GLN A 22 -7.53 3.48 13.97
C GLN A 22 -6.10 4.02 14.10
N TYR A 23 -5.38 4.19 12.99
CA TYR A 23 -3.97 4.57 13.01
C TYR A 23 -3.70 5.90 12.30
N LEU A 24 -4.16 6.08 11.06
CA LEU A 24 -3.72 7.21 10.23
C LEU A 24 -4.36 8.53 10.61
N ARG A 25 -5.67 8.57 10.86
CA ARG A 25 -6.42 9.81 11.22
C ARG A 25 -5.86 10.55 12.45
N LYS A 26 -5.04 9.89 13.26
CA LYS A 26 -4.41 10.44 14.47
C LYS A 26 -3.09 11.16 14.19
N LEU A 27 -2.59 11.08 12.96
CA LEU A 27 -1.34 11.70 12.51
C LEU A 27 -1.55 13.20 12.18
N GLU A 28 -0.45 13.95 12.18
CA GLU A 28 -0.43 15.30 11.64
C GLU A 28 -0.78 15.28 10.14
N PHE A 29 -1.50 16.30 9.65
CA PHE A 29 -2.12 16.31 8.33
C PHE A 29 -1.19 15.91 7.18
N ASN A 30 0.00 16.51 7.09
CA ASN A 30 0.92 16.23 5.98
C ASN A 30 1.46 14.80 6.02
N THR A 31 1.72 14.30 7.24
CA THR A 31 2.14 12.92 7.48
C THR A 31 1.01 11.93 7.18
N CYS A 32 -0.21 12.25 7.61
CA CYS A 32 -1.43 11.50 7.36
C CYS A 32 -1.65 11.31 5.86
N LEU A 33 -1.54 12.41 5.11
CA LEU A 33 -1.79 12.45 3.68
C LEU A 33 -0.79 11.59 2.88
N LEU A 34 0.47 11.49 3.33
CA LEU A 34 1.45 10.59 2.71
C LEU A 34 1.09 9.11 2.91
N TRP A 35 0.72 8.70 4.13
CA TRP A 35 0.32 7.32 4.39
C TRP A 35 -0.97 6.95 3.65
N GLU A 36 -1.91 7.88 3.60
CA GLU A 36 -3.22 7.68 2.99
C GLU A 36 -3.15 7.57 1.47
N ALA A 37 -2.23 8.27 0.81
CA ALA A 37 -2.04 8.12 -0.64
C ALA A 37 -1.83 6.66 -1.04
N PHE A 38 -1.19 5.86 -0.20
CA PHE A 38 -1.06 4.41 -0.40
C PHE A 38 -2.28 3.64 0.09
N VAL A 39 -2.66 3.82 1.36
CA VAL A 39 -3.70 3.01 2.01
C VAL A 39 -5.07 3.24 1.39
N LEU A 40 -5.48 4.50 1.16
CA LEU A 40 -6.77 4.81 0.55
C LEU A 40 -6.83 4.37 -0.91
N SER A 41 -5.73 4.45 -1.66
CA SER A 41 -5.70 3.95 -3.04
C SER A 41 -5.93 2.44 -3.08
N ILE A 42 -5.27 1.66 -2.23
CA ILE A 42 -5.52 0.20 -2.16
C ILE A 42 -6.94 -0.08 -1.66
N THR A 43 -7.42 0.67 -0.67
CA THR A 43 -8.78 0.52 -0.12
C THR A 43 -9.84 0.78 -1.20
N ALA A 44 -9.67 1.83 -1.99
CA ALA A 44 -10.57 2.16 -3.09
C ALA A 44 -10.50 1.11 -4.19
N ALA A 45 -9.29 0.68 -4.57
CA ALA A 45 -9.10 -0.40 -5.53
C ALA A 45 -9.86 -1.69 -5.13
N ALA A 46 -9.72 -2.11 -3.87
CA ALA A 46 -10.39 -3.28 -3.32
C ALA A 46 -11.91 -3.09 -3.27
N PHE A 47 -12.39 -1.91 -2.87
CA PHE A 47 -13.84 -1.62 -2.83
C PHE A 47 -14.49 -1.74 -4.21
N PHE A 48 -13.86 -1.15 -5.24
CA PHE A 48 -14.32 -1.32 -6.62
C PHE A 48 -14.08 -2.75 -7.14
N GLY A 49 -13.10 -3.46 -6.59
CA GLY A 49 -12.92 -4.90 -6.78
C GLY A 49 -14.13 -5.71 -6.31
N VAL A 50 -14.64 -5.46 -5.10
CA VAL A 50 -15.88 -6.07 -4.60
C VAL A 50 -17.03 -5.84 -5.59
N ILE A 51 -17.26 -4.60 -6.00
CA ILE A 51 -18.35 -4.23 -6.91
C ILE A 51 -18.19 -4.96 -8.26
N ARG A 52 -16.97 -5.06 -8.77
CA ARG A 52 -16.65 -5.80 -10.00
C ARG A 52 -17.02 -7.28 -9.87
N PHE A 53 -16.56 -7.93 -8.81
CA PHE A 53 -16.80 -9.35 -8.56
C PHE A 53 -18.27 -9.69 -8.26
N LEU A 54 -19.05 -8.70 -7.81
CA LEU A 54 -20.51 -8.80 -7.69
C LEU A 54 -21.27 -8.61 -9.02
N GLY A 55 -20.56 -8.36 -10.14
CA GLY A 55 -21.12 -8.39 -11.49
C GLY A 55 -21.14 -7.04 -12.22
N TYR A 56 -20.68 -5.94 -11.62
CA TYR A 56 -20.65 -4.63 -12.30
C TYR A 56 -19.31 -4.39 -13.00
N SER A 57 -19.24 -4.78 -14.28
CA SER A 57 -18.02 -4.72 -15.11
C SER A 57 -17.29 -3.37 -15.14
N PRO A 58 -17.96 -2.19 -15.21
CA PRO A 58 -17.26 -0.90 -15.25
C PRO A 58 -16.43 -0.58 -13.99
N ALA A 59 -16.72 -1.23 -12.85
CA ALA A 59 -15.88 -1.08 -11.66
C ALA A 59 -14.46 -1.63 -11.83
N LYS A 60 -14.22 -2.49 -12.84
CA LYS A 60 -12.87 -2.97 -13.17
C LYS A 60 -11.92 -1.82 -13.48
N THR A 61 -12.30 -0.95 -14.40
CA THR A 61 -11.46 0.20 -14.81
C THR A 61 -11.18 1.13 -13.64
N VAL A 62 -12.16 1.33 -12.76
CA VAL A 62 -11.99 2.17 -11.57
C VAL A 62 -11.06 1.50 -10.56
N SER A 63 -11.20 0.18 -10.35
CA SER A 63 -10.28 -0.60 -9.50
C SER A 63 -8.84 -0.52 -10.03
N GLU A 64 -8.63 -0.75 -11.32
CA GLU A 64 -7.31 -0.67 -11.98
C GLU A 64 -6.72 0.73 -11.87
N PHE A 65 -7.52 1.79 -12.03
CA PHE A 65 -7.09 3.17 -11.81
C PHE A 65 -6.50 3.38 -10.41
N PHE A 66 -7.18 2.90 -9.36
CA PHE A 66 -6.70 3.03 -7.99
C PHE A 66 -5.52 2.10 -7.68
N GLN A 67 -5.42 0.94 -8.32
CA GLN A 67 -4.24 0.08 -8.25
C GLN A 67 -3.01 0.79 -8.83
N HIS A 68 -3.16 1.44 -10.00
CA HIS A 68 -2.10 2.24 -10.61
C HIS A 68 -1.71 3.42 -9.71
N LEU A 69 -2.69 4.08 -9.06
CA LEU A 69 -2.43 5.17 -8.13
C LEU A 69 -1.66 4.69 -6.89
N ALA A 70 -2.02 3.53 -6.34
CA ALA A 70 -1.32 2.90 -5.22
C ALA A 70 0.13 2.54 -5.58
N GLY A 71 0.35 1.94 -6.76
CA GLY A 71 1.68 1.55 -7.22
C GLY A 71 2.56 2.69 -7.72
N THR A 72 2.02 3.92 -7.83
CA THR A 72 2.76 5.13 -8.20
C THR A 72 2.76 6.13 -7.04
N ALA A 73 1.79 7.05 -7.00
CA ALA A 73 1.72 8.07 -5.96
C ALA A 73 1.73 7.48 -4.55
N GLY A 74 0.99 6.40 -4.33
CA GLY A 74 1.01 5.66 -3.07
C GLY A 74 2.40 5.14 -2.72
N ALA A 75 3.10 4.51 -3.65
CA ALA A 75 4.43 3.94 -3.44
C ALA A 75 5.48 5.01 -3.06
N PHE A 76 5.50 6.15 -3.77
CA PHE A 76 6.38 7.28 -3.44
C PHE A 76 6.11 7.82 -2.04
N CYS A 77 4.84 8.04 -1.72
CA CYS A 77 4.44 8.56 -0.42
C CYS A 77 4.74 7.55 0.71
N LEU A 78 4.53 6.25 0.48
CA LEU A 78 4.86 5.19 1.43
C LEU A 78 6.35 5.15 1.76
N VAL A 79 7.23 5.26 0.76
CA VAL A 79 8.69 5.33 0.95
C VAL A 79 9.05 6.52 1.83
N TYR A 80 8.54 7.70 1.49
CA TYR A 80 8.88 8.93 2.21
C TYR A 80 8.31 8.94 3.64
N ALA A 81 7.05 8.50 3.82
CA ALA A 81 6.42 8.38 5.13
C ALA A 81 7.16 7.40 6.03
N SER A 82 7.57 6.24 5.49
CA SER A 82 8.37 5.24 6.22
C SER A 82 9.72 5.82 6.64
N PHE A 83 10.37 6.59 5.76
CA PHE A 83 11.63 7.26 6.10
C PHE A 83 11.45 8.27 7.23
N LEU A 84 10.43 9.14 7.15
CA LEU A 84 10.13 10.11 8.20
C LEU A 84 9.84 9.44 9.55
N LEU A 85 9.06 8.36 9.54
CA LEU A 85 8.77 7.54 10.71
C LEU A 85 10.05 7.00 11.37
N VAL A 86 10.97 6.44 10.58
CA VAL A 86 12.27 5.93 11.06
C VAL A 86 13.24 7.05 11.46
N GLN A 87 12.99 8.30 11.04
CA GLN A 87 13.75 9.47 11.48
C GLN A 87 13.12 10.20 12.68
N ARG A 88 11.87 9.90 13.05
CA ARG A 88 11.09 10.67 14.07
C ARG A 88 10.94 12.13 13.62
N LYS A 89 10.69 12.32 12.33
CA LYS A 89 10.40 13.63 11.75
C LYS A 89 8.96 13.67 11.29
N THR A 90 8.34 14.84 11.39
CA THR A 90 7.08 15.13 10.72
C THR A 90 7.36 15.63 9.30
N ALA A 91 6.37 15.45 8.42
CA ALA A 91 6.51 15.90 7.04
C ALA A 91 6.36 17.43 6.97
N SER A 92 7.28 18.10 6.26
CA SER A 92 7.07 19.51 5.94
C SER A 92 6.08 19.62 4.78
N ARG A 93 5.24 20.65 4.79
CA ARG A 93 4.24 20.91 3.75
C ARG A 93 4.84 20.89 2.34
N ASN A 94 5.98 21.54 2.15
CA ASN A 94 6.67 21.60 0.86
C ASN A 94 7.14 20.21 0.40
N ALA A 95 7.77 19.45 1.29
CA ALA A 95 8.25 18.12 0.93
C ALA A 95 7.09 17.16 0.62
N THR A 96 6.00 17.22 1.38
CA THR A 96 4.78 16.43 1.13
C THR A 96 4.23 16.68 -0.26
N TYR A 97 4.04 17.94 -0.66
CA TYR A 97 3.51 18.26 -1.99
C TYR A 97 4.47 17.90 -3.12
N ILE A 98 5.79 18.02 -2.92
CA ILE A 98 6.77 17.58 -3.92
C ILE A 98 6.67 16.07 -4.12
N VAL A 99 6.62 15.28 -3.05
CA VAL A 99 6.53 13.81 -3.14
C VAL A 99 5.22 13.38 -3.81
N LEU A 100 4.10 14.01 -3.45
CA LEU A 100 2.82 13.77 -4.12
C LEU A 100 2.86 14.16 -5.59
N ALA A 101 3.39 15.33 -5.93
CA ALA A 101 3.47 15.79 -7.30
C ALA A 101 4.29 14.81 -8.15
N LEU A 102 5.45 14.36 -7.67
CA LEU A 102 6.25 13.34 -8.36
C LEU A 102 5.43 12.05 -8.56
N GLY A 103 4.76 11.58 -7.50
CA GLY A 103 3.89 10.42 -7.55
C GLY A 103 2.76 10.53 -8.58
N PHE A 104 2.06 11.67 -8.60
CA PHE A 104 0.97 11.94 -9.54
C PHE A 104 1.45 12.18 -10.97
N ILE A 105 2.64 12.74 -11.17
CA ILE A 105 3.28 12.83 -12.49
C ILE A 105 3.57 11.42 -13.01
N THR A 106 4.17 10.55 -12.18
CA THR A 106 4.41 9.15 -12.55
C THR A 106 3.09 8.41 -12.84
N PHE A 107 2.06 8.62 -12.01
CA PHE A 107 0.73 8.11 -12.27
C PHE A 107 0.18 8.57 -13.63
N GLY A 108 0.26 9.87 -13.93
CA GLY A 108 -0.17 10.44 -15.21
C GLY A 108 0.56 9.83 -16.40
N ILE A 109 1.88 9.61 -16.28
CA ILE A 109 2.66 8.91 -17.32
C ILE A 109 2.12 7.49 -17.53
N VAL A 110 1.88 6.72 -16.46
CA VAL A 110 1.33 5.37 -16.56
C VAL A 110 -0.03 5.39 -17.26
N GLN A 111 -0.93 6.28 -16.85
CA GLN A 111 -2.29 6.34 -17.41
C GLN A 111 -2.34 6.83 -18.86
N LEU A 112 -1.45 7.73 -19.27
CA LEU A 112 -1.43 8.26 -20.63
C LEU A 112 -0.70 7.36 -21.63
N THR A 113 0.22 6.53 -21.15
CA THR A 113 1.05 5.66 -22.02
C THR A 113 0.67 4.19 -21.95
N ASP A 114 -0.24 3.82 -21.04
CA ASP A 114 -0.59 2.44 -20.70
C ASP A 114 0.64 1.55 -20.41
N ASN A 115 1.71 2.18 -19.94
CA ASN A 115 3.00 1.53 -19.80
C ASN A 115 3.14 0.87 -18.42
N SER A 116 2.63 -0.36 -18.33
CA SER A 116 2.74 -1.22 -17.16
C SER A 116 4.19 -1.46 -16.68
N LYS A 117 5.20 -1.27 -17.55
CA LYS A 117 6.62 -1.37 -17.14
C LYS A 117 7.03 -0.28 -16.16
N VAL A 118 6.48 0.93 -16.29
CA VAL A 118 6.77 2.02 -15.36
C VAL A 118 6.24 1.68 -13.97
N LEU A 119 5.02 1.15 -13.88
CA LEU A 119 4.43 0.68 -12.62
C LEU A 119 5.27 -0.42 -11.96
N GLN A 120 5.76 -1.37 -12.77
CA GLN A 120 6.66 -2.44 -12.30
C GLN A 120 7.98 -1.88 -11.79
N ILE A 121 8.62 -0.95 -12.51
CA ILE A 121 9.89 -0.32 -12.09
C ILE A 121 9.71 0.42 -10.77
N VAL A 122 8.63 1.21 -10.63
CA VAL A 122 8.35 1.92 -9.37
C VAL A 122 8.19 0.94 -8.22
N SER A 123 7.42 -0.14 -8.41
CA SER A 123 7.23 -1.16 -7.38
C SER A 123 8.53 -1.89 -7.03
N MET A 124 9.33 -2.23 -8.05
CA MET A 124 10.66 -2.86 -7.88
C MET A 124 11.64 -2.01 -7.09
N VAL A 125 11.49 -0.68 -7.11
CA VAL A 125 12.35 0.23 -6.35
C VAL A 125 11.74 0.54 -4.98
N ALA A 126 10.46 0.86 -4.92
CA ALA A 126 9.79 1.30 -3.70
C ALA A 126 9.73 0.20 -2.63
N ILE A 127 9.37 -1.03 -3.00
CA ILE A 127 9.22 -2.13 -2.03
C ILE A 127 10.57 -2.43 -1.34
N PRO A 128 11.70 -2.63 -2.06
CA PRO A 128 13.01 -2.79 -1.42
C PRO A 128 13.46 -1.57 -0.62
N LEU A 129 13.15 -0.34 -1.06
CA LEU A 129 13.50 0.86 -0.29
C LEU A 129 12.77 0.88 1.06
N VAL A 130 11.48 0.56 1.11
CA VAL A 130 10.74 0.46 2.39
C VAL A 130 11.33 -0.64 3.27
N LEU A 131 11.76 -1.77 2.69
CA LEU A 131 12.44 -2.83 3.43
C LEU A 131 13.74 -2.34 4.06
N VAL A 132 14.60 -1.67 3.27
CA VAL A 132 15.87 -1.09 3.75
C VAL A 132 15.61 -0.06 4.84
N ILE A 133 14.59 0.79 4.68
CA ILE A 133 14.17 1.75 5.71
C ILE A 133 13.73 1.01 6.99
N GLY A 134 12.97 -0.08 6.87
CA GLY A 134 12.57 -0.93 7.99
C GLY A 134 13.77 -1.51 8.74
N ILE A 135 14.71 -2.11 8.01
CA ILE A 135 15.97 -2.65 8.56
C ILE A 135 16.78 -1.54 9.23
N PHE A 136 16.88 -0.37 8.61
CA PHE A 136 17.54 0.79 9.19
C PHE A 136 16.86 1.25 10.49
N GLY A 137 15.53 1.15 10.57
CA GLY A 137 14.77 1.36 11.80
C GLY A 137 15.16 0.37 12.91
N LEU A 138 15.35 -0.90 12.58
CA LEU A 138 15.84 -1.91 13.53
C LEU A 138 17.24 -1.56 14.04
N ILE A 139 18.17 -1.20 13.14
CA ILE A 139 19.55 -0.80 13.49
C ILE A 139 19.56 0.43 14.41
N LYS A 140 18.63 1.38 14.20
CA LYS A 140 18.45 2.57 15.05
C LYS A 140 17.79 2.29 16.41
N GLY A 141 17.61 1.02 16.80
CA GLY A 141 16.96 0.64 18.06
C GLY A 141 15.45 0.87 18.08
N ARG A 142 14.82 1.10 16.91
CA ARG A 142 13.37 1.31 16.79
C ARG A 142 12.68 0.01 16.41
N SER A 143 12.92 -1.03 17.20
CA SER A 143 12.56 -2.41 16.87
C SER A 143 11.09 -2.58 16.52
N ALA A 144 10.17 -1.92 17.23
CA ALA A 144 8.74 -1.98 16.91
C ALA A 144 8.41 -1.43 15.51
N VAL A 145 8.87 -0.22 15.19
CA VAL A 145 8.66 0.41 13.88
C VAL A 145 9.29 -0.41 12.77
N GLY A 146 10.57 -0.77 12.93
CA GLY A 146 11.31 -1.52 11.93
C GLY A 146 10.66 -2.88 11.64
N SER A 147 10.25 -3.61 12.68
CA SER A 147 9.58 -4.91 12.51
C SER A 147 8.26 -4.79 11.78
N TRP A 148 7.42 -3.79 12.11
CA TRP A 148 6.15 -3.60 11.40
C TRP A 148 6.35 -3.22 9.93
N LEU A 149 7.34 -2.38 9.60
CA LEU A 149 7.68 -2.05 8.21
C LEU A 149 8.18 -3.29 7.45
N VAL A 150 9.09 -4.06 8.05
CA VAL A 150 9.64 -5.28 7.43
C VAL A 150 8.52 -6.31 7.20
N LEU A 151 7.69 -6.58 8.21
CA LEU A 151 6.55 -7.50 8.07
C LEU A 151 5.56 -7.03 7.00
N GLY A 152 5.27 -5.73 6.94
CA GLY A 152 4.40 -5.16 5.91
C GLY A 152 4.95 -5.37 4.50
N VAL A 153 6.26 -5.15 4.31
CA VAL A 153 6.92 -5.40 3.03
C VAL A 153 6.98 -6.89 2.69
N LEU A 154 7.30 -7.76 3.65
CA LEU A 154 7.30 -9.20 3.42
C LEU A 154 5.93 -9.69 2.96
N ALA A 155 4.85 -9.23 3.60
CA ALA A 155 3.49 -9.54 3.17
C ALA A 155 3.18 -9.06 1.74
N LEU A 156 3.63 -7.86 1.34
CA LEU A 156 3.49 -7.33 -0.03
C LEU A 156 4.27 -8.15 -1.06
N VAL A 157 5.51 -8.53 -0.74
CA VAL A 157 6.35 -9.35 -1.62
C VAL A 157 5.70 -10.71 -1.81
N LEU A 158 5.25 -11.35 -0.72
CA LEU A 158 4.49 -12.59 -0.80
C LEU A 158 3.22 -12.40 -1.64
N ALA A 159 2.44 -11.33 -1.42
CA ALA A 159 1.27 -11.06 -2.23
C ALA A 159 1.60 -11.03 -3.72
N THR A 160 2.67 -10.32 -4.10
CA THR A 160 3.10 -10.14 -5.50
C THR A 160 3.56 -11.45 -6.13
N TYR A 161 4.29 -12.29 -5.39
CA TYR A 161 4.88 -13.53 -5.88
C TYR A 161 4.11 -14.79 -5.45
N ASN A 162 2.81 -14.65 -5.12
CA ASN A 162 2.05 -15.73 -4.49
C ASN A 162 2.00 -17.04 -5.29
N LYS A 163 1.90 -16.93 -6.61
CA LYS A 163 1.89 -18.09 -7.52
C LYS A 163 3.20 -18.86 -7.50
N SER A 164 4.32 -18.20 -7.20
CA SER A 164 5.64 -18.81 -7.16
C SER A 164 5.91 -19.57 -5.86
N PHE A 165 5.38 -19.09 -4.72
CA PHE A 165 5.66 -19.71 -3.41
C PHE A 165 4.55 -20.63 -2.88
N MET A 166 3.30 -20.49 -3.37
CA MET A 166 2.18 -21.40 -3.07
C MET A 166 1.53 -21.97 -4.35
N PRO A 167 2.27 -22.72 -5.18
CA PRO A 167 1.75 -23.24 -6.44
C PRO A 167 0.58 -24.22 -6.28
N ASN A 168 0.48 -24.90 -5.13
CA ASN A 168 -0.56 -25.89 -4.82
C ASN A 168 -1.50 -25.41 -3.68
N SER A 169 -1.73 -24.11 -3.57
CA SER A 169 -2.66 -23.55 -2.60
C SER A 169 -4.09 -24.06 -2.84
N ILE A 170 -4.79 -24.37 -1.75
CA ILE A 170 -6.25 -24.64 -1.77
C ILE A 170 -7.02 -23.34 -2.06
N LEU A 171 -6.47 -22.20 -1.68
CA LEU A 171 -7.02 -20.86 -1.94
C LEU A 171 -6.58 -20.36 -3.32
N ASP A 172 -7.48 -19.68 -4.03
CA ASP A 172 -7.17 -19.04 -5.30
C ASP A 172 -6.07 -17.96 -5.10
N PRO A 173 -5.09 -17.86 -6.02
CA PRO A 173 -4.03 -16.84 -6.00
C PRO A 173 -4.52 -15.41 -5.78
N THR A 174 -5.70 -15.07 -6.31
CA THR A 174 -6.30 -13.74 -6.18
C THR A 174 -6.76 -13.48 -4.74
N ASP A 175 -7.36 -14.48 -4.10
CA ASP A 175 -7.78 -14.38 -2.69
C ASP A 175 -6.57 -14.26 -1.76
N VAL A 176 -5.53 -15.07 -2.02
CA VAL A 176 -4.25 -15.01 -1.29
C VAL A 176 -3.62 -13.63 -1.42
N TYR A 177 -3.64 -13.04 -2.62
CA TYR A 177 -3.18 -11.67 -2.84
C TYR A 177 -3.92 -10.67 -1.94
N HIS A 178 -5.26 -10.64 -1.96
CA HIS A 178 -6.02 -9.68 -1.16
C HIS A 178 -5.76 -9.81 0.35
N TYR A 179 -5.69 -11.04 0.87
CA TYR A 179 -5.40 -11.26 2.29
C TYR A 179 -3.98 -10.83 2.68
N LEU A 180 -2.98 -11.10 1.85
CA LEU A 180 -1.60 -10.68 2.12
C LEU A 180 -1.43 -9.16 2.02
N VAL A 181 -2.10 -8.51 1.08
CA VAL A 181 -2.14 -7.03 1.01
C VAL A 181 -2.86 -6.46 2.24
N ALA A 182 -3.93 -7.10 2.73
CA ALA A 182 -4.62 -6.67 3.95
C ALA A 182 -3.69 -6.75 5.17
N ILE A 183 -2.94 -7.85 5.31
CA ILE A 183 -1.91 -7.99 6.34
C ILE A 183 -0.86 -6.88 6.22
N SER A 184 -0.42 -6.58 4.99
CA SER A 184 0.54 -5.50 4.75
C SER A 184 0.01 -4.13 5.19
N LEU A 185 -1.22 -3.77 4.81
CA LEU A 185 -1.86 -2.53 5.23
C LEU A 185 -1.95 -2.43 6.76
N PHE A 186 -2.34 -3.52 7.41
CA PHE A 186 -2.40 -3.59 8.87
C PHE A 186 -1.02 -3.34 9.49
N CYS A 187 0.03 -3.99 8.98
CA CYS A 187 1.40 -3.78 9.43
C CYS A 187 1.86 -2.32 9.26
N PHE A 188 1.60 -1.70 8.11
CA PHE A 188 1.92 -0.29 7.89
C PHE A 188 1.14 0.64 8.83
N GLY A 189 -0.15 0.39 9.05
CA GLY A 189 -0.94 1.11 10.04
C GLY A 189 -0.35 0.99 11.46
N ARG A 190 0.05 -0.23 11.85
CA ARG A 190 0.73 -0.48 13.12
C ARG A 190 2.06 0.26 13.23
N ALA A 191 2.84 0.32 12.15
CA ALA A 191 4.08 1.10 12.11
C ALA A 191 3.78 2.60 12.30
N ALA A 192 2.82 3.14 11.55
CA ALA A 192 2.43 4.55 11.55
C ALA A 192 1.93 5.04 12.92
N ARG A 193 1.30 4.16 13.72
CA ARG A 193 0.89 4.47 15.11
C ARG A 193 2.05 5.00 15.97
N HIS A 194 3.29 4.61 15.69
CA HIS A 194 4.46 5.05 16.45
C HIS A 194 4.97 6.44 16.06
N GLN A 195 4.32 7.13 15.11
CA GLN A 195 4.66 8.50 14.73
C GLN A 195 4.01 9.56 15.64
N THR A 196 2.95 9.18 16.37
CA THR A 196 2.22 10.09 17.28
C THR A 196 2.84 10.17 18.68
N VAL A 197 4.03 9.60 18.90
CA VAL A 197 4.71 9.49 20.21
C VAL A 197 6.04 10.23 20.19
#